data_AF-A0A7K0BF30-F1
#
_entry.id   AF-A0A7K0BF30-F1
#
_cell.length_a   1.000
_cell.length_b   1.000
_cell.length_c   1.000
_cell.angle_alpha   90.00
_cell.angle_beta   90.00
_cell.angle_gamma   90.00
#
_symmetry.space_group_name_H-M   'P 1'
#
loop_
_entity.id
_entity.type
_entity.pdbx_description
1 polymer ?
#
loop_
_entity_poly.entity_id
_entity_poly.type
_entity_poly.pdbx_seq_one_letter_code
_entity_poly.pdbx_strand_id
1 'polypeptide(L)'
;MKDIYQLSKIFIKSTAKNIQFDFYHNNQIILQIFKGYDVVNWRDKPNSIDNDQTVFQLLFNGGKENNKLNLLKFKNSLIFEDFVHVNFYKQETYFYGLKITDEIELVNYIEKIISSVYLFDIQKVVFTLKVY
;
A
#
# COMPACT_ATOMS: atom_id res chain seq x y z
N MET A 1 -14.30 -7.96 -9.03
CA MET A 1 -14.43 -7.69 -7.58
C MET A 1 -14.24 -8.93 -6.70
N LYS A 2 -14.66 -10.14 -7.12
CA LYS A 2 -14.42 -11.38 -6.33
C LYS A 2 -12.93 -11.68 -6.08
N ASP A 3 -12.03 -11.18 -6.93
CA ASP A 3 -10.62 -11.55 -6.88
C ASP A 3 -9.79 -10.82 -5.81
N ILE A 4 -10.17 -9.59 -5.42
CA ILE A 4 -9.41 -8.84 -4.39
C ILE A 4 -9.60 -9.48 -3.01
N TYR A 5 -10.83 -9.86 -2.65
CA TYR A 5 -11.10 -10.54 -1.37
C TYR A 5 -10.37 -11.88 -1.27
N GLN A 6 -10.31 -12.64 -2.35
CA GLN A 6 -9.58 -13.91 -2.37
C GLN A 6 -8.08 -13.71 -2.16
N LEU A 7 -7.46 -12.75 -2.84
CA LEU A 7 -6.03 -12.46 -2.68
C LEU A 7 -5.72 -11.81 -1.33
N SER A 8 -6.59 -10.92 -0.84
CA SER A 8 -6.50 -10.37 0.53
C SER A 8 -6.54 -11.48 1.58
N LYS A 9 -7.43 -12.46 1.42
CA LYS A 9 -7.51 -13.62 2.31
C LYS A 9 -6.24 -14.46 2.29
N ILE A 10 -5.69 -14.71 1.10
CA ILE A 10 -4.41 -15.43 0.97
C ILE A 10 -3.29 -14.61 1.63
N PHE A 11 -3.21 -13.32 1.35
CA PHE A 11 -2.21 -12.42 1.93
C PHE A 11 -2.29 -12.44 3.46
N ILE A 12 -3.46 -12.18 4.06
CA ILE A 12 -3.64 -12.15 5.52
C ILE A 12 -3.21 -13.46 6.18
N LYS A 13 -3.64 -14.59 5.62
CA LYS A 13 -3.35 -15.92 6.19
C LYS A 13 -1.94 -16.44 5.90
N SER A 14 -1.23 -15.84 4.94
CA SER A 14 0.10 -16.30 4.56
C SER A 14 1.14 -16.01 5.64
N THR A 15 1.96 -17.02 5.91
CA THR A 15 3.18 -16.96 6.72
C THR A 15 4.45 -16.93 5.85
N ALA A 16 4.30 -16.85 4.53
CA ALA A 16 5.43 -16.78 3.60
C ALA A 16 6.17 -15.46 3.75
N LYS A 17 7.50 -15.53 3.77
CA LYS A 17 8.37 -14.35 3.76
C LYS A 17 8.34 -13.66 2.39
N ASN A 18 8.60 -12.36 2.39
CA ASN A 18 8.66 -11.50 1.20
C ASN A 18 7.39 -11.58 0.34
N ILE A 19 6.21 -11.66 0.99
CA ILE A 19 4.95 -11.59 0.28
C ILE A 19 4.59 -10.12 0.02
N GLN A 20 4.27 -9.82 -1.24
CA GLN A 20 3.99 -8.47 -1.70
C GLN A 20 2.67 -8.46 -2.46
N PHE A 21 1.76 -7.58 -2.04
CA PHE A 21 0.49 -7.35 -2.72
C PHE A 21 0.57 -6.01 -3.46
N ASP A 22 0.74 -6.10 -4.77
CA ASP A 22 0.91 -4.93 -5.65
C ASP A 22 -0.41 -4.51 -6.28
N PHE A 23 -0.65 -3.21 -6.34
CA PHE A 23 -1.77 -2.58 -7.02
C PHE A 23 -1.26 -1.67 -8.13
N TYR A 24 -1.88 -1.77 -9.30
CA TYR A 24 -1.47 -1.11 -10.53
C TYR A 24 -2.62 -0.34 -11.18
N HIS A 25 -2.30 0.83 -11.73
CA HIS A 25 -3.15 1.54 -12.67
C HIS A 25 -2.30 2.00 -13.86
N ASN A 26 -2.78 1.77 -15.09
CA ASN A 26 -2.02 2.07 -16.32
C ASN A 26 -0.56 1.55 -16.29
N ASN A 27 -0.38 0.30 -15.85
CA ASN A 27 0.93 -0.36 -15.67
C ASN A 27 1.88 0.32 -14.66
N GLN A 28 1.39 1.23 -13.83
CA GLN A 28 2.16 1.89 -12.77
C GLN A 28 1.74 1.37 -11.41
N ILE A 29 2.70 1.00 -10.57
CA ILE A 29 2.43 0.65 -9.17
C ILE A 29 1.85 1.89 -8.49
N ILE A 30 0.69 1.76 -7.85
CA ILE A 30 0.05 2.84 -7.09
C ILE A 30 0.10 2.58 -5.59
N LEU A 31 -0.03 1.33 -5.17
CA LEU A 31 0.02 0.90 -3.78
C LEU A 31 0.74 -0.44 -3.71
N GLN A 32 1.57 -0.62 -2.68
CA GLN A 32 2.17 -1.90 -2.33
C GLN A 32 1.87 -2.20 -0.89
N ILE A 33 1.60 -3.47 -0.59
CA ILE A 33 1.29 -3.93 0.75
C ILE A 33 2.22 -5.08 1.11
N PHE A 34 2.79 -5.00 2.31
CA PHE A 34 3.78 -5.93 2.83
C PHE A 34 3.39 -6.43 4.22
N LYS A 35 4.03 -7.51 4.63
CA LYS A 35 3.96 -7.98 6.01
C LYS A 35 4.94 -7.19 6.87
N GLY A 36 4.49 -6.79 8.06
CA GLY A 36 5.30 -6.07 9.03
C GLY A 36 6.61 -6.80 9.33
N TYR A 37 6.56 -8.12 9.51
CA TYR A 37 7.74 -8.95 9.74
C TYR A 37 8.77 -8.94 8.59
N ASP A 38 8.37 -8.62 7.36
CA ASP A 38 9.32 -8.43 6.26
C ASP A 38 9.92 -7.02 6.32
N VAL A 39 9.08 -6.00 6.54
CA VAL A 39 9.48 -4.59 6.55
C VAL A 39 10.35 -4.22 7.76
N VAL A 40 10.17 -4.86 8.92
CA VAL A 40 10.99 -4.56 10.11
C VAL A 40 12.49 -4.77 9.89
N ASN A 41 12.85 -5.60 8.90
CA ASN A 41 14.24 -5.92 8.56
C ASN A 41 14.81 -4.97 7.50
N TRP A 42 14.02 -4.03 6.99
CA TRP A 42 14.48 -3.06 6.00
C TRP A 42 15.29 -1.95 6.66
N ARG A 43 16.42 -1.59 6.03
CA ARG A 43 17.34 -0.57 6.52
C ARG A 43 16.69 0.79 6.74
N ASP A 44 15.81 1.19 5.83
CA ASP A 44 15.24 2.54 5.78
C ASP A 44 13.74 2.55 6.12
N LYS A 45 13.26 1.61 6.95
CA LYS A 45 11.85 1.59 7.38
C LYS A 45 11.53 2.73 8.36
N PRO A 46 10.25 3.12 8.51
CA PRO A 46 9.82 3.91 9.66
C PRO A 46 9.98 3.14 10.98
N ASN A 47 10.31 3.87 12.06
CA ASN A 47 10.40 3.30 13.42
C ASN A 47 9.05 2.81 13.95
N SER A 48 7.93 3.33 13.43
CA SER A 48 6.57 2.96 13.84
C SER A 48 6.08 1.62 13.28
N ILE A 49 6.85 0.96 12.40
CA ILE A 49 6.48 -0.33 11.82
C ILE A 49 6.88 -1.49 12.72
N ASP A 50 5.90 -2.34 13.03
CA ASP A 50 6.01 -3.54 13.87
C ASP A 50 5.72 -4.84 13.11
N ASN A 51 6.15 -5.97 13.70
CA ASN A 51 6.06 -7.30 13.09
C ASN A 51 4.64 -7.79 12.75
N ASP A 52 3.67 -7.42 13.56
CA ASP A 52 2.28 -7.90 13.48
C ASP A 52 1.38 -7.01 12.62
N GLN A 53 1.96 -6.01 11.95
CA GLN A 53 1.23 -5.07 11.11
C GLN A 53 1.16 -5.52 9.64
N THR A 54 0.14 -5.02 8.96
CA THR A 54 0.11 -4.90 7.50
C THR A 54 0.64 -3.52 7.14
N VAL A 55 1.63 -3.47 6.24
CA VAL A 55 2.34 -2.22 5.91
C VAL A 55 1.94 -1.77 4.51
N PHE A 56 1.37 -0.57 4.42
CA PHE A 56 1.00 0.10 3.18
C PHE A 56 2.12 1.04 2.75
N GLN A 57 2.49 0.98 1.47
CA GLN A 57 3.48 1.86 0.86
C GLN A 57 2.87 2.61 -0.33
N LEU A 58 2.92 3.93 -0.26
CA LEU A 58 2.62 4.83 -1.37
C LEU A 58 3.91 5.43 -1.91
N LEU A 59 4.08 5.37 -3.23
CA LEU A 59 5.26 5.88 -3.91
C LEU A 59 4.84 6.96 -4.91
N PHE A 60 5.33 8.18 -4.74
CA PHE A 60 5.10 9.26 -5.69
C PHE A 60 6.40 9.56 -6.44
N ASN A 61 6.38 9.42 -7.76
CA ASN A 61 7.53 9.71 -8.61
C ASN A 61 7.11 10.47 -9.86
N GLY A 62 8.00 11.31 -10.38
CA GLY A 62 7.70 12.18 -11.53
C GLY A 62 7.38 11.45 -12.83
N GLY A 63 7.69 10.16 -12.94
CA GLY A 63 7.35 9.33 -14.10
C GLY A 63 5.92 8.79 -14.08
N LYS A 64 5.20 8.89 -12.96
CA LYS A 64 3.81 8.45 -12.83
C LYS A 64 2.82 9.45 -13.40
N GLU A 65 1.75 8.95 -13.99
CA GLU A 65 0.65 9.76 -14.49
C GLU A 65 -0.02 10.51 -13.34
N ASN A 66 -0.34 11.79 -13.54
CA ASN A 66 -0.99 12.65 -12.56
C ASN A 66 -0.30 12.70 -11.18
N ASN A 67 1.00 12.36 -11.10
CA ASN A 67 1.71 12.19 -9.83
C ASN A 67 1.58 13.40 -8.89
N LYS A 68 1.77 14.62 -9.44
CA LYS A 68 1.64 15.87 -8.66
C LYS A 68 0.24 16.03 -8.06
N LEU A 69 -0.79 15.70 -8.82
CA LEU A 69 -2.18 15.81 -8.37
C LEU A 69 -2.53 14.74 -7.34
N ASN A 70 -2.11 13.49 -7.56
CA ASN A 70 -2.31 12.40 -6.61
C ASN A 70 -1.59 12.67 -5.27
N LEU A 71 -0.37 13.20 -5.33
CA LEU A 71 0.37 13.62 -4.14
C LEU A 71 -0.35 14.74 -3.39
N LEU A 72 -0.86 15.74 -4.11
CA LEU A 72 -1.64 16.84 -3.51
C LEU A 72 -2.91 16.32 -2.84
N LYS A 73 -3.66 15.42 -3.52
CA LYS A 73 -4.83 14.77 -2.94
C LYS A 73 -4.49 14.00 -1.67
N PHE A 74 -3.43 13.19 -1.72
CA PHE A 74 -2.96 12.45 -0.56
C PHE A 74 -2.64 13.37 0.61
N LYS A 75 -1.83 14.43 0.41
CA LYS A 75 -1.47 15.40 1.46
C LYS A 75 -2.67 16.15 2.06
N ASN A 76 -3.75 16.29 1.29
CA ASN A 76 -4.99 16.93 1.74
C ASN A 76 -6.04 15.93 2.27
N SER A 77 -5.74 14.63 2.27
CA SER A 77 -6.66 13.60 2.71
C SER A 77 -6.54 13.32 4.21
N LEU A 78 -7.62 12.85 4.83
CA LEU A 78 -7.64 12.50 6.26
C LEU A 78 -6.67 11.37 6.62
N ILE A 79 -6.31 10.52 5.65
CA ILE A 79 -5.36 9.43 5.90
C ILE A 79 -3.90 9.92 5.90
N PHE A 80 -3.61 11.16 5.49
CA PHE A 80 -2.24 11.64 5.40
C PHE A 80 -1.50 11.57 6.73
N GLU A 81 -2.18 11.91 7.82
CA GLU A 81 -1.61 11.97 9.17
C GLU A 81 -1.18 10.59 9.69
N ASP A 82 -1.76 9.52 9.14
CA ASP A 82 -1.40 8.14 9.48
C ASP A 82 -0.04 7.75 8.88
N PHE A 83 0.36 8.36 7.76
CA PHE A 83 1.51 7.94 6.98
C PHE A 83 2.79 8.68 7.36
N VAL A 84 3.87 7.92 7.54
CA VAL A 84 5.21 8.45 7.77
C VAL A 84 5.94 8.60 6.44
N HIS A 85 6.41 9.83 6.16
CA HIS A 85 7.26 10.11 5.01
C HIS A 85 8.67 9.55 5.22
N VAL A 86 9.16 8.79 4.24
CA VAL A 86 10.51 8.24 4.20
C VAL A 86 11.12 8.57 2.85
N ASN A 87 12.34 9.11 2.86
CA ASN A 87 13.08 9.33 1.61
C ASN A 87 13.72 8.02 1.14
N PHE A 88 12.93 7.18 0.49
CA PHE A 88 13.34 5.87 0.00
C PHE A 88 13.79 5.99 -1.46
N TYR A 89 15.07 5.67 -1.75
CA TYR A 89 15.66 5.77 -3.10
C TYR A 89 15.43 7.11 -3.83
N LYS A 90 15.48 8.25 -3.12
CA LYS A 90 15.21 9.60 -3.68
C LYS A 90 13.79 9.76 -4.24
N GLN A 91 12.84 8.95 -3.78
CA GLN A 91 11.43 9.03 -4.15
C GLN A 91 10.59 9.41 -2.94
N GLU A 92 9.54 10.19 -3.19
CA GLU A 92 8.62 10.65 -2.16
C GLU A 92 7.73 9.47 -1.77
N THR A 93 8.12 8.81 -0.67
CA THR A 93 7.58 7.51 -0.26
C THR A 93 6.94 7.64 1.11
N TYR A 94 5.78 7.01 1.28
CA TYR A 94 5.02 7.09 2.50
C TYR A 94 4.63 5.70 2.96
N PHE A 95 4.77 5.45 4.25
CA PHE A 95 4.50 4.17 4.87
C PHE A 95 3.48 4.31 5.99
N TYR A 96 2.59 3.33 6.09
CA TYR A 96 1.68 3.21 7.23
C TYR A 96 1.57 1.75 7.65
N GLY A 97 1.72 1.48 8.94
CA GLY A 97 1.55 0.16 9.52
C GLY A 97 0.25 0.10 10.31
N LEU A 98 -0.60 -0.88 10.00
CA LEU A 98 -1.87 -1.11 10.68
C LEU A 98 -2.05 -2.59 11.00
N LYS A 99 -2.52 -2.90 12.21
CA LYS A 99 -2.91 -4.27 12.55
C LYS A 99 -4.23 -4.58 11.86
N ILE A 100 -4.17 -5.41 10.83
CA ILE A 100 -5.33 -5.87 10.07
C ILE A 100 -5.48 -7.36 10.29
N THR A 101 -6.66 -7.76 10.73
CA THR A 101 -6.90 -9.14 11.20
C THR A 101 -7.70 -10.00 10.22
N ASP A 102 -8.38 -9.38 9.26
CA ASP A 102 -9.18 -10.08 8.27
C ASP A 102 -9.14 -9.43 6.87
N GLU A 103 -9.62 -10.17 5.86
CA GLU A 103 -9.62 -9.72 4.47
C GLU A 103 -10.59 -8.57 4.17
N ILE A 104 -11.66 -8.41 4.95
CA ILE A 104 -12.67 -7.37 4.73
C ILE A 104 -12.10 -6.02 5.18
N GLU A 105 -11.49 -5.99 6.36
CA GLU A 105 -10.77 -4.83 6.87
C GLU A 105 -9.67 -4.39 5.90
N LEU A 106 -8.89 -5.35 5.36
CA LEU A 106 -7.86 -5.05 4.35
C LEU A 106 -8.44 -4.39 3.10
N VAL A 107 -9.49 -4.98 2.51
CA VAL A 107 -10.11 -4.45 1.29
C VAL A 107 -10.71 -3.07 1.52
N ASN A 108 -11.43 -2.87 2.63
CA ASN A 108 -12.01 -1.58 2.98
C ASN A 108 -10.93 -0.49 3.12
N TYR A 109 -9.79 -0.82 3.73
CA TYR A 109 -8.70 0.15 3.87
C TYR A 109 -8.02 0.45 2.52
N ILE A 110 -7.86 -0.55 1.65
CA ILE A 110 -7.39 -0.35 0.27
C ILE A 110 -8.32 0.60 -0.48
N GLU A 111 -9.63 0.35 -0.45
CA GLU A 111 -10.62 1.22 -1.12
C GLU A 111 -10.61 2.64 -0.56
N LYS A 112 -10.43 2.80 0.76
CA LYS A 112 -10.24 4.11 1.41
C LYS A 112 -9.00 4.83 0.88
N ILE A 113 -7.86 4.14 0.76
CA ILE A 113 -6.65 4.71 0.16
C ILE A 113 -6.92 5.13 -1.28
N ILE A 114 -7.47 4.23 -2.10
CA ILE A 114 -7.64 4.48 -3.53
C ILE A 114 -8.53 5.71 -3.78
N SER A 115 -9.68 5.78 -3.10
CA SER A 115 -10.62 6.91 -3.20
C SER A 115 -10.06 8.23 -2.67
N SER A 116 -9.23 8.17 -1.62
CA SER A 116 -8.62 9.37 -1.01
C SER A 116 -7.48 9.94 -1.86
N VAL A 117 -6.68 9.07 -2.48
CA VAL A 117 -5.43 9.48 -3.15
C VAL A 117 -5.62 9.70 -4.65
N TYR A 118 -6.44 8.88 -5.31
CA TYR A 118 -6.51 8.84 -6.77
C TYR A 118 -7.84 9.37 -7.32
N LEU A 119 -7.88 9.66 -8.63
CA LEU A 119 -9.07 10.12 -9.36
C LEU A 119 -9.81 8.99 -10.10
N PHE A 120 -9.49 7.75 -9.77
CA PHE A 120 -10.10 6.57 -10.36
C PHE A 120 -10.64 5.64 -9.28
N ASP A 121 -11.60 4.82 -9.67
CA ASP A 121 -12.18 3.81 -8.80
C ASP A 121 -11.32 2.55 -8.76
N ILE A 122 -11.48 1.76 -7.69
CA ILE A 122 -10.82 0.46 -7.50
C ILE A 122 -11.05 -0.52 -8.67
N GLN A 123 -12.13 -0.35 -9.42
CA GLN A 123 -12.44 -1.18 -10.61
C GLN A 123 -11.43 -1.00 -11.75
N LYS A 124 -10.70 0.12 -11.78
CA LYS A 124 -9.63 0.40 -12.76
C LYS A 124 -8.25 -0.07 -12.29
N VAL A 125 -8.19 -0.75 -11.14
CA VAL A 125 -6.95 -1.21 -10.52
C VAL A 125 -6.75 -2.70 -10.78
N VAL A 126 -5.59 -3.05 -11.31
CA VAL A 126 -5.12 -4.43 -11.45
C VAL A 126 -4.26 -4.76 -10.25
N PHE A 127 -4.33 -5.97 -9.72
CA PHE A 127 -3.57 -6.34 -8.53
C PHE A 127 -2.92 -7.72 -8.67
N THR A 128 -1.77 -7.90 -8.03
CA THR A 128 -1.01 -9.16 -8.05
C THR A 128 -0.47 -9.48 -6.68
N LEU A 129 -0.50 -10.75 -6.30
CA LEU A 129 0.12 -11.26 -5.09
C LEU A 129 1.37 -12.07 -5.47
N LYS A 130 2.54 -11.64 -5.00
CA LYS A 130 3.83 -12.28 -5.30
C LYS A 130 4.51 -12.74 -4.01
N VAL A 131 5.25 -13.83 -4.11
CA VAL A 131 6.12 -14.36 -3.06
C VAL A 131 7.51 -14.48 -3.67
N TYR A 132 8.51 -13.84 -3.05
CA TYR A 132 9.89 -13.75 -3.55
C TYR A 132 10.88 -14.58 -2.71
#